data_AF-A0A2I0DRI1-F1
#
_entry.id   AF-A0A2I0DRI1-F1
#
_cell.length_a   1.000
_cell.length_b   1.000
_cell.length_c   1.000
_cell.angle_alpha   90.00
_cell.angle_beta   90.00
_cell.angle_gamma   90.00
#
_symmetry.space_group_name_H-M   'P 1'
#
loop_
_entity.id
_entity.type
_entity.pdbx_description
1 polymer ?
#
loop_
_entity_poly.entity_id
_entity_poly.type
_entity_poly.pdbx_seq_one_letter_code
_entity_poly.pdbx_strand_id
1 'polypeptide(L)'
;MKKLGLAIVIFALSACASSPATWKGMSERDIAAWKDIGFNAEQAQAWKGGGFSPEQSESWSKQGFNLTNASNWKNQSFDAKEANSWKTGGFDVESAVDSRDKGLTPVKVE
;
A
#
# COMPACT_ATOMS: atom_id res chain seq x y z
N MET A 1 -60.78 -17.57 -1.79
CA MET A 1 -59.58 -18.17 -2.43
C MET A 1 -58.74 -17.03 -2.97
N LYS A 2 -57.71 -16.60 -2.23
CA LYS A 2 -56.30 -16.86 -2.56
C LYS A 2 -55.92 -16.19 -3.90
N LYS A 3 -55.41 -14.96 -3.93
CA LYS A 3 -53.97 -14.57 -3.84
C LYS A 3 -53.84 -13.40 -4.86
N LEU A 4 -52.94 -12.43 -4.86
CA LEU A 4 -51.78 -12.04 -4.06
C LEU A 4 -51.57 -10.55 -4.44
N GLY A 5 -51.23 -9.68 -3.48
CA GLY A 5 -50.83 -8.31 -3.78
C GLY A 5 -49.56 -8.26 -4.61
N LEU A 6 -49.54 -7.43 -5.65
CA LEU A 6 -48.34 -7.16 -6.44
C LEU A 6 -47.71 -5.86 -5.94
N ALA A 7 -46.97 -5.93 -4.83
CA ALA A 7 -46.01 -4.90 -4.46
C ALA A 7 -44.69 -5.23 -5.17
N ILE A 8 -44.43 -4.57 -6.30
CA ILE A 8 -43.12 -4.59 -6.93
C ILE A 8 -42.21 -3.70 -6.08
N VAL A 9 -41.49 -4.32 -5.16
CA VAL A 9 -40.34 -3.70 -4.50
C VAL A 9 -39.22 -3.70 -5.52
N ILE A 10 -39.00 -2.56 -6.17
CA ILE A 10 -37.79 -2.34 -6.99
C ILE A 10 -36.63 -2.21 -6.00
N PHE A 11 -35.93 -3.32 -5.77
CA PHE A 11 -34.67 -3.33 -5.04
C PHE A 11 -33.62 -2.64 -5.92
N ALA A 12 -33.31 -1.39 -5.59
CA ALA A 12 -32.15 -0.69 -6.12
C ALA A 12 -30.89 -1.40 -5.60
N LEU A 13 -30.08 -1.96 -6.52
CA LEU A 13 -28.69 -2.28 -6.24
C LEU A 13 -27.85 -1.62 -7.33
N SER A 14 -27.45 -0.38 -7.05
CA SER A 14 -26.36 0.31 -7.73
C SER A 14 -25.09 -0.51 -7.51
N ALA A 15 -24.83 -1.46 -8.40
CA ALA A 15 -23.55 -2.14 -8.47
C ALA A 15 -22.53 -1.12 -9.02
N CYS A 16 -21.91 -0.36 -8.14
CA CYS A 16 -20.60 0.22 -8.44
C CYS A 16 -19.61 -0.95 -8.53
N ALA A 17 -19.62 -1.68 -9.65
CA ALA A 17 -18.56 -2.59 -9.99
C ALA A 17 -17.37 -1.73 -10.40
N SER A 18 -16.56 -1.30 -9.44
CA SER A 18 -15.21 -0.83 -9.74
C SER A 18 -14.52 -1.97 -10.47
N SER A 19 -14.26 -1.81 -11.76
CA SER A 19 -13.54 -2.79 -12.56
C SER A 19 -12.29 -3.24 -11.81
N PRO A 20 -12.06 -4.55 -11.62
CA PRO A 20 -10.90 -5.01 -10.88
C PRO A 20 -9.63 -4.45 -11.54
N ALA A 21 -8.69 -3.99 -10.73
CA ALA A 21 -7.43 -3.48 -11.26
C ALA A 21 -6.74 -4.56 -12.10
N THR A 22 -6.27 -4.18 -13.28
CA THR A 22 -5.61 -5.09 -14.24
C THR A 22 -4.19 -4.65 -14.51
N TRP A 23 -3.39 -5.52 -15.15
CA TRP A 23 -2.05 -5.19 -15.63
C TRP A 23 -2.04 -4.20 -16.81
N LYS A 24 -3.17 -3.58 -17.13
CA LYS A 24 -3.36 -2.68 -18.27
C LYS A 24 -2.36 -1.52 -18.22
N GLY A 25 -1.71 -1.26 -19.36
CA GLY A 25 -0.74 -0.17 -19.51
C GLY A 25 0.65 -0.44 -18.91
N MET A 26 0.91 -1.64 -18.38
CA MET A 26 2.25 -2.06 -18.00
C MET A 26 2.93 -2.89 -19.09
N SER A 27 4.25 -2.74 -19.21
CA SER A 27 5.07 -3.56 -20.10
C SER A 27 5.18 -5.00 -19.57
N GLU A 28 5.45 -5.98 -20.42
CA GLU A 28 5.67 -7.36 -19.97
C GLU A 28 6.81 -7.47 -18.95
N ARG A 29 7.88 -6.69 -19.13
CA ARG A 29 9.01 -6.62 -18.19
C ARG A 29 8.58 -6.06 -16.83
N ASP A 30 7.79 -4.99 -16.83
CA ASP A 30 7.25 -4.40 -15.59
C ASP A 30 6.36 -5.43 -14.87
N ILE A 31 5.44 -6.07 -15.61
CA ILE A 31 4.53 -7.08 -15.07
C ILE A 31 5.32 -8.22 -14.43
N ALA A 32 6.37 -8.71 -15.10
CA ALA A 32 7.22 -9.77 -14.57
C ALA A 32 7.90 -9.34 -13.26
N ALA A 33 8.46 -8.14 -13.19
CA ALA A 33 9.12 -7.62 -11.98
C ALA A 33 8.15 -7.51 -10.79
N TRP A 34 6.94 -7.00 -11.01
CA TRP A 34 5.92 -6.91 -9.95
C TRP A 34 5.42 -8.30 -9.50
N LYS A 35 5.28 -9.24 -10.43
CA LYS A 35 4.90 -10.62 -10.09
C LYS A 35 5.99 -11.36 -9.32
N ASP A 36 7.26 -11.10 -9.65
CA ASP A 36 8.42 -11.74 -9.00
C ASP A 36 8.45 -11.41 -7.50
N ILE A 37 8.10 -10.17 -7.13
CA ILE A 37 7.98 -9.74 -5.73
C ILE A 37 6.62 -10.13 -5.09
N GLY A 38 5.80 -10.92 -5.79
CA GLY A 38 4.53 -11.43 -5.28
C GLY A 38 3.35 -10.44 -5.31
N PHE A 39 3.48 -9.30 -5.99
CA PHE A 39 2.40 -8.31 -6.07
C PHE A 39 1.37 -8.74 -7.13
N ASN A 40 0.09 -8.56 -6.80
CA ASN A 40 -0.98 -8.66 -7.78
C ASN A 40 -1.12 -7.35 -8.58
N ALA A 41 -2.00 -7.34 -9.59
CA ALA A 41 -2.18 -6.18 -10.47
C ALA A 41 -2.61 -4.90 -9.72
N GLU A 42 -3.46 -5.04 -8.71
CA GLU A 42 -3.95 -3.92 -7.90
C GLU A 42 -2.83 -3.30 -7.08
N GLN A 43 -2.07 -4.14 -6.37
CA GLN A 43 -0.92 -3.70 -5.59
C GLN A 43 0.12 -3.04 -6.49
N ALA A 44 0.45 -3.67 -7.63
CA ALA A 44 1.42 -3.12 -8.57
C ALA A 44 1.00 -1.75 -9.11
N GLN A 45 -0.26 -1.58 -9.52
CA GLN A 45 -0.79 -0.29 -9.98
C GLN A 45 -0.76 0.77 -8.87
N ALA A 46 -1.18 0.41 -7.67
CA ALA A 46 -1.21 1.34 -6.54
C ALA A 46 0.20 1.83 -6.17
N TRP A 47 1.15 0.90 -6.00
CA TRP A 47 2.53 1.25 -5.61
C TRP A 47 3.28 1.96 -6.74
N LYS A 48 3.12 1.52 -7.99
CA LYS A 48 3.66 2.23 -9.17
C LYS A 48 3.08 3.64 -9.26
N GLY A 49 1.77 3.81 -9.05
CA GLY A 49 1.09 5.10 -9.02
C GLY A 49 1.57 6.01 -7.87
N GLY A 50 1.98 5.42 -6.74
CA GLY A 50 2.66 6.13 -5.65
C GLY A 50 4.13 6.45 -5.92
N GLY A 51 4.66 6.14 -7.11
CA GLY A 51 6.03 6.45 -7.49
C GLY A 51 7.07 5.49 -6.91
N PHE A 52 6.68 4.26 -6.56
CA PHE A 52 7.60 3.21 -6.12
C PHE A 52 7.94 2.28 -7.29
N SER A 53 9.22 1.89 -7.39
CA SER A 53 9.63 0.77 -8.24
C SER A 53 9.23 -0.58 -7.59
N PRO A 54 9.26 -1.70 -8.34
CA PRO A 54 9.10 -3.03 -7.75
C PRO A 54 10.07 -3.26 -6.58
N GLU A 55 11.35 -2.94 -6.74
CA GLU A 55 12.39 -3.17 -5.72
C GLU A 55 12.12 -2.34 -4.46
N GLN A 56 11.74 -1.07 -4.62
CA GLN A 56 11.34 -0.24 -3.48
C GLN A 56 10.10 -0.82 -2.79
N SER A 57 9.09 -1.20 -3.57
CA SER A 57 7.83 -1.75 -3.03
C SER A 57 8.05 -3.05 -2.27
N GLU A 58 8.94 -3.91 -2.78
CA GLU A 58 9.36 -5.12 -2.09
C GLU A 58 10.05 -4.77 -0.77
N SER A 59 11.01 -3.84 -0.78
CA SER A 59 11.73 -3.41 0.42
C SER A 59 10.77 -2.89 1.51
N TRP A 60 9.86 -1.98 1.16
CA TRP A 60 8.88 -1.42 2.09
C TRP A 60 7.86 -2.46 2.58
N SER A 61 7.33 -3.29 1.68
CA SER A 61 6.33 -4.30 2.05
C SER A 61 6.92 -5.41 2.91
N LYS A 62 8.15 -5.87 2.64
CA LYS A 62 8.88 -6.84 3.50
C LYS A 62 9.11 -6.29 4.91
N GLN A 63 9.24 -4.98 5.05
CA GLN A 63 9.35 -4.29 6.34
C GLN A 63 7.99 -4.02 7.02
N GLY A 64 6.89 -4.53 6.45
CA GLY A 64 5.54 -4.41 7.01
C GLY A 64 4.92 -3.03 6.82
N PHE A 65 5.35 -2.28 5.81
CA PHE A 65 4.72 -1.02 5.42
C PHE A 65 3.71 -1.24 4.30
N ASN A 66 2.55 -0.60 4.43
CA ASN A 66 1.63 -0.40 3.31
C ASN A 66 2.04 0.85 2.51
N LEU A 67 1.41 1.06 1.36
CA LEU A 67 1.72 2.18 0.47
C LEU A 67 1.66 3.55 1.17
N THR A 68 0.60 3.80 1.96
CA THR A 68 0.40 5.07 2.66
C THR A 68 1.55 5.35 3.62
N ASN A 69 1.88 4.40 4.49
CA ASN A 69 2.96 4.58 5.46
C ASN A 69 4.32 4.64 4.75
N ALA A 70 4.58 3.76 3.80
CA ALA A 70 5.81 3.80 3.00
C ALA A 70 6.02 5.17 2.35
N SER A 71 4.96 5.77 1.81
CA SER A 71 5.01 7.12 1.21
C SER A 71 5.34 8.20 2.24
N ASN A 72 4.70 8.16 3.41
CA ASN A 72 4.95 9.13 4.48
C ASN A 72 6.42 9.10 4.93
N TRP A 73 6.97 7.91 5.18
CA TRP A 73 8.36 7.75 5.61
C TRP A 73 9.35 8.07 4.48
N LYS A 74 9.10 7.61 3.25
CA LYS A 74 9.94 7.92 2.08
C LYS A 74 10.01 9.42 1.79
N ASN A 75 8.91 10.15 1.98
CA ASN A 75 8.87 11.60 1.79
C ASN A 75 9.73 12.37 2.80
N GLN A 76 10.04 11.75 3.94
CA GLN A 76 10.97 12.28 4.95
C GLN A 76 12.39 11.71 4.78
N SER A 77 12.68 11.14 3.60
CA SER A 77 13.97 10.58 3.21
C SER A 77 14.45 9.39 4.05
N PHE A 78 13.52 8.67 4.69
CA PHE A 78 13.84 7.38 5.31
C PHE A 78 13.84 6.28 4.26
N ASP A 79 14.72 5.29 4.44
CA ASP A 79 14.57 3.99 3.77
C ASP A 79 13.68 3.04 4.60
N ALA A 80 13.27 1.93 4.00
CA ALA A 80 12.35 0.99 4.62
C ALA A 80 12.89 0.36 5.91
N LYS A 81 14.20 0.11 5.98
CA LYS A 81 14.85 -0.55 7.13
C LYS A 81 15.01 0.42 8.29
N GLU A 82 15.43 1.65 8.00
CA GLU A 82 15.50 2.72 9.00
C GLU A 82 14.11 3.03 9.56
N ALA A 83 13.12 3.21 8.68
CA ALA A 83 11.73 3.42 9.07
C ALA A 83 11.20 2.28 9.95
N ASN A 84 11.52 1.02 9.61
CA ASN A 84 11.14 -0.13 10.44
C ASN A 84 11.78 -0.08 11.83
N SER A 85 13.06 0.32 11.92
CA SER A 85 13.78 0.43 13.20
C SER A 85 13.14 1.48 14.11
N TRP A 86 12.74 2.63 13.56
CA TRP A 86 11.99 3.64 14.31
C TRP A 86 10.60 3.15 14.72
N LYS A 87 9.85 2.56 13.77
CA LYS A 87 8.49 2.05 14.00
C LYS A 87 8.45 0.97 15.07
N THR A 88 9.39 0.04 15.07
CA THR A 88 9.51 -1.02 16.09
C THR A 88 9.92 -0.47 17.45
N GLY A 89 10.67 0.64 17.48
CA GLY A 89 10.93 1.42 18.69
C GLY A 89 9.74 2.26 19.19
N GLY A 90 8.58 2.19 18.54
CA GLY A 90 7.36 2.90 18.95
C GLY A 90 7.24 4.33 18.41
N PHE A 91 8.08 4.72 17.45
CA PHE A 91 8.04 6.04 16.83
C PHE A 91 7.13 6.04 15.60
N ASP A 92 6.40 7.15 15.42
CA ASP A 92 5.82 7.51 14.14
C ASP A 92 6.83 8.34 13.32
N VAL A 93 6.46 8.70 12.09
CA VAL A 93 7.36 9.43 11.18
C VAL A 93 7.72 10.81 11.73
N GLU A 94 6.80 11.50 12.40
CA GLU A 94 7.01 12.86 12.90
C GLU A 94 7.99 12.86 14.07
N SER A 95 7.76 11.99 15.07
CA SER A 95 8.66 11.82 16.22
C SER A 95 10.02 11.25 15.82
N ALA A 96 10.09 10.41 14.78
CA ALA A 96 11.36 9.93 14.23
C ALA A 96 12.16 11.05 13.54
N VAL A 97 11.51 11.95 12.79
CA VAL A 97 12.16 13.14 12.20
C VAL A 97 12.71 14.05 13.29
N ASP A 98 11.90 14.41 14.29
CA ASP A 98 12.35 15.26 15.41
C ASP A 98 13.53 14.64 16.18
N SER A 99 13.51 13.32 16.37
CA SER A 99 14.62 12.59 16.99
C SER A 99 15.88 12.61 16.11
N ARG A 100 15.74 12.42 14.80
CA ARG A 100 16.85 12.48 13.83
C ARG A 100 17.48 13.86 13.78
N ASP A 101 16.66 14.92 13.83
CA ASP A 101 17.13 16.32 13.85
C ASP A 101 17.92 16.65 15.13
N LYS A 102 17.67 15.92 16.23
CA LYS A 102 18.44 15.97 17.48
C LYS A 102 19.69 15.07 17.46
N GLY A 103 19.97 14.39 16.34
CA GLY A 103 21.10 13.47 16.19
C GLY A 103 20.88 12.10 16.84
N LEU A 104 19.64 11.73 17.18
CA LEU A 104 19.32 10.42 17.71
C LEU A 104 19.14 9.40 16.58
N THR A 105 19.35 8.13 16.90
CA THR A 105 19.16 7.00 15.98
C THR A 105 18.29 5.93 16.66
N PRO A 106 17.51 5.14 15.89
CA PRO A 106 16.66 4.12 16.48
C PRO A 106 17.52 2.97 17.01
N VAL A 107 17.05 2.34 18.09
CA VAL A 107 17.69 1.13 18.60
C VAL A 107 17.51 0.02 17.58
N LYS A 108 18.61 -0.62 17.17
CA LYS A 108 18.54 -1.85 16.38
C LYS A 108 17.97 -2.96 17.25
N VAL A 109 16.76 -3.39 16.94
CA VAL A 109 16.23 -4.67 17.40
C VAL A 109 16.71 -5.74 16.43
N GLU A 110 17.57 -6.64 16.94
CA GLU A 110 18.06 -7.84 16.24
C GLU A 110 17.02 -8.96 16.23
#